data_AF-A0A0M4BUI7-F1
#
_entry.id   AF-A0A0M4BUI7-F1
#
_cell.length_a   1.000
_cell.length_b   1.000
_cell.length_c   1.000
_cell.angle_alpha   90.00
_cell.angle_beta   90.00
_cell.angle_gamma   90.00
#
_symmetry.space_group_name_H-M   'P 1'
#
loop_
_entity.id
_entity.type
_entity.pdbx_description
1 polymer ?
#
loop_
_entity_poly.entity_id
_entity_poly.type
_entity_poly.pdbx_seq_one_letter_code
_entity_poly.pdbx_strand_id
1 'polypeptide(L)'
;DTRRLQKVTDDVRDEYLVFCPRELRLAFPEENNRSLKKISKLEDTTQYSKLGLVPRRADLDMNQHVNNVTYIGWVLESMPQEIIDTHELQTITLDYRRECQHDDVVDSLTSAESLEGAGLDLHATNGSATAIAGEQDSRNFLHLLRFSSDGLEINRGRTEWRKKPSR
;
A
#
# COMPACT_ATOMS: atom_id res chain seq x y z
N ASP A 1 -22.53 12.20 -8.71
CA ASP A 1 -22.30 13.63 -8.44
C ASP A 1 -21.89 14.03 -7.04
N THR A 2 -22.51 13.52 -5.96
CA THR A 2 -22.23 14.06 -4.61
C THR A 2 -20.82 13.75 -4.05
N ARG A 3 -20.04 12.86 -4.70
CA ARG A 3 -18.74 12.32 -4.25
C ARG A 3 -18.73 11.94 -2.76
N ARG A 4 -19.85 11.36 -2.30
CA ARG A 4 -20.06 10.91 -0.92
C ARG A 4 -20.36 9.42 -0.89
N LEU A 5 -19.77 8.73 0.08
CA LEU A 5 -20.10 7.34 0.35
C LEU A 5 -21.57 7.23 0.76
N GLN A 6 -22.25 6.22 0.22
CA GLN A 6 -23.64 5.89 0.54
C GLN A 6 -23.71 4.46 1.06
N LYS A 7 -24.67 4.18 1.94
CA LYS A 7 -24.97 2.81 2.36
C LYS A 7 -25.45 1.98 1.17
N VAL A 8 -25.06 0.71 1.14
CA VAL A 8 -25.58 -0.26 0.16
C VAL A 8 -27.09 -0.38 0.35
N THR A 9 -27.86 -0.19 -0.73
CA THR A 9 -29.32 -0.27 -0.70
C THR A 9 -29.79 -1.72 -0.76
N ASP A 10 -31.07 -1.94 -0.42
CA ASP A 10 -31.67 -3.27 -0.48
C ASP A 10 -31.63 -3.84 -1.91
N ASP A 11 -31.97 -3.04 -2.93
CA ASP A 11 -31.94 -3.48 -4.33
C ASP A 11 -30.54 -3.97 -4.77
N VAL A 12 -29.49 -3.21 -4.47
CA VAL A 12 -28.11 -3.58 -4.83
C VAL A 12 -27.69 -4.84 -4.07
N ARG A 13 -28.04 -4.93 -2.78
CA ARG A 13 -27.73 -6.10 -1.96
C ARG A 13 -28.41 -7.35 -2.53
N ASP A 14 -29.69 -7.25 -2.86
CA ASP A 14 -30.49 -8.38 -3.31
C ASP A 14 -30.05 -8.85 -4.72
N GLU A 15 -29.58 -7.93 -5.57
CA GLU A 15 -28.96 -8.26 -6.86
C GLU A 15 -27.61 -8.97 -6.69
N TYR A 16 -26.75 -8.54 -5.76
CA TYR A 16 -25.38 -9.03 -5.65
C TYR A 16 -25.22 -10.27 -4.77
N LEU A 17 -25.99 -10.38 -3.68
CA LEU A 17 -25.82 -11.44 -2.68
C LEU A 17 -26.04 -12.84 -3.23
N VAL A 18 -26.81 -12.99 -4.31
CA VAL A 18 -27.03 -14.29 -4.98
C VAL A 18 -25.73 -14.90 -5.53
N PHE A 19 -24.73 -14.07 -5.80
CA PHE A 19 -23.40 -14.49 -6.27
C PHE A 19 -22.39 -14.68 -5.14
N CYS A 20 -22.71 -14.22 -3.92
CA CYS A 20 -21.81 -14.35 -2.78
C CYS A 20 -21.87 -15.78 -2.20
N PRO A 21 -20.71 -16.39 -1.88
CA PRO A 21 -20.69 -17.69 -1.22
C PRO A 21 -21.31 -17.57 0.18
N ARG A 22 -22.05 -18.61 0.60
CA ARG A 22 -22.67 -18.67 1.93
C ARG A 22 -21.64 -18.75 3.06
N GLU A 23 -20.49 -19.36 2.78
CA GLU A 23 -19.36 -19.46 3.69
C GLU A 23 -18.20 -18.60 3.19
N LEU A 24 -17.58 -17.87 4.12
CA LEU A 24 -16.45 -17.00 3.80
C LEU A 24 -15.24 -17.82 3.34
N ARG A 25 -14.73 -17.49 2.16
CA ARG A 25 -13.51 -18.08 1.60
C ARG A 25 -12.44 -17.00 1.48
N LEU A 26 -11.73 -16.76 2.56
CA LEU A 26 -10.68 -15.74 2.60
C LEU A 26 -9.38 -16.29 1.99
N ALA A 27 -8.83 -15.58 1.00
CA ALA A 27 -7.49 -15.87 0.48
C ALA A 27 -6.40 -15.54 1.51
N PHE A 28 -6.68 -14.60 2.41
CA PHE A 28 -5.83 -14.19 3.52
C PHE A 28 -6.57 -14.44 4.84
N PRO A 29 -6.20 -15.49 5.62
CA PRO A 29 -6.79 -15.74 6.94
C PRO A 29 -6.54 -14.56 7.88
N GLU A 30 -7.52 -14.23 8.73
CA GLU A 30 -7.46 -13.05 9.59
C GLU A 30 -6.28 -13.10 10.58
N GLU A 31 -5.95 -14.27 11.14
CA GLU A 31 -4.91 -14.40 12.16
C GLU A 31 -3.53 -13.97 11.66
N ASN A 32 -3.30 -14.03 10.35
CA ASN A 32 -2.03 -13.68 9.70
C ASN A 32 -2.16 -12.54 8.69
N ASN A 33 -3.30 -11.85 8.65
CA ASN A 33 -3.53 -10.82 7.66
C ASN A 33 -2.82 -9.50 8.02
N ARG A 34 -1.59 -9.34 7.52
CA ARG A 34 -0.81 -8.12 7.68
C ARG A 34 -1.48 -6.89 7.05
N SER A 35 -2.43 -7.07 6.12
CA SER A 35 -3.17 -5.97 5.50
C SER A 35 -4.12 -5.25 6.48
N LEU A 36 -4.45 -5.88 7.61
CA LEU A 36 -5.27 -5.27 8.67
C LEU A 36 -4.45 -4.33 9.56
N LYS A 37 -3.11 -4.40 9.49
CA LYS A 37 -2.24 -3.51 10.27
C LYS A 37 -2.28 -2.12 9.69
N LYS A 38 -2.61 -1.13 10.53
CA LYS A 38 -2.61 0.29 10.16
C LYS A 38 -1.27 0.69 9.54
N ILE A 39 -1.35 1.39 8.41
CA ILE A 39 -0.21 2.02 7.73
C ILE A 39 0.01 3.39 8.38
N SER A 40 1.19 3.61 8.94
CA SER A 40 1.58 4.90 9.49
C SER A 40 1.70 5.94 8.37
N LYS A 41 1.23 7.16 8.62
CA LYS A 41 1.36 8.24 7.64
C LYS A 41 2.81 8.70 7.62
N LEU A 42 3.38 8.86 6.43
CA LEU A 42 4.69 9.47 6.26
C LEU A 42 4.63 10.98 6.44
N GLU A 43 5.62 11.52 7.16
CA GLU A 43 5.91 12.95 7.20
C GLU A 43 6.87 13.34 6.08
N ASP A 44 6.97 14.64 5.77
CA ASP A 44 7.66 15.18 4.60
C ASP A 44 9.18 14.92 4.56
N THR A 45 9.78 14.47 5.65
CA THR A 45 11.19 14.05 5.75
C THR A 45 11.44 12.69 5.09
N THR A 46 10.94 12.49 3.87
CA THR A 46 11.06 11.22 3.14
C THR A 46 12.42 11.08 2.48
N GLN A 47 12.95 9.86 2.50
CA GLN A 47 14.29 9.54 2.03
C GLN A 47 14.38 9.51 0.50
N TYR A 48 13.29 9.12 -0.18
CA TYR A 48 13.24 8.97 -1.62
C TYR A 48 11.96 9.60 -2.17
N SER A 49 12.07 10.26 -3.33
CA SER A 49 10.94 10.91 -3.96
C SER A 49 11.02 10.89 -5.49
N LYS A 50 9.84 10.88 -6.10
CA LYS A 50 9.62 11.13 -7.52
C LYS A 50 8.49 12.12 -7.65
N LEU A 51 8.79 13.32 -8.13
CA LEU A 51 7.85 14.43 -8.23
C LEU A 51 7.30 14.57 -9.65
N GLY A 52 6.14 15.17 -9.77
CA GLY A 52 5.61 15.60 -11.08
C GLY A 52 5.10 14.46 -11.96
N LEU A 53 4.62 13.36 -11.37
CA LEU A 53 4.01 12.27 -12.11
C LEU A 53 2.66 12.75 -12.66
N VAL A 54 2.41 12.47 -13.94
CA VAL A 54 1.17 12.83 -14.61
C VAL A 54 0.51 11.60 -15.23
N PRO A 55 -0.82 11.46 -15.13
CA PRO A 55 -1.53 10.36 -15.77
C PRO A 55 -1.46 10.47 -17.30
N ARG A 56 -1.28 9.32 -17.96
CA ARG A 56 -1.40 9.20 -19.41
C ARG A 56 -2.85 8.90 -19.78
N ARG A 57 -3.20 9.11 -21.05
CA ARG A 57 -4.53 8.75 -21.58
C ARG A 57 -4.90 7.28 -21.34
N ALA A 58 -3.93 6.38 -21.36
CA ALA A 58 -4.14 4.95 -21.11
C ALA A 58 -4.32 4.60 -19.62
N ASP A 59 -4.02 5.54 -18.72
CA ASP A 59 -4.12 5.33 -17.28
C ASP A 59 -5.54 5.66 -16.76
N LEU A 60 -6.45 6.14 -17.62
CA LEU A 60 -7.84 6.49 -17.26
C LEU A 60 -8.79 5.31 -17.47
N ASP A 61 -9.75 5.16 -16.57
CA ASP A 61 -10.84 4.20 -16.67
C ASP A 61 -12.07 4.76 -17.41
N MET A 62 -13.13 3.96 -17.51
CA MET A 62 -14.37 4.36 -18.20
C MET A 62 -15.09 5.56 -17.54
N ASN A 63 -14.81 5.82 -16.26
CA ASN A 63 -15.36 6.94 -15.51
C ASN A 63 -14.49 8.21 -15.60
N GLN A 64 -13.44 8.19 -16.43
CA GLN A 64 -12.45 9.27 -16.59
C GLN A 64 -11.60 9.53 -15.34
N HIS A 65 -11.56 8.58 -14.40
CA HIS A 65 -10.66 8.62 -13.26
C HIS A 65 -9.39 7.84 -13.56
N VAL A 66 -8.29 8.20 -12.90
CA VAL A 66 -7.06 7.39 -12.96
C VAL A 66 -7.35 6.01 -12.36
N ASN A 67 -7.00 4.97 -13.10
CA ASN A 67 -7.19 3.58 -12.73
C ASN A 67 -6.38 3.23 -11.47
N ASN A 68 -6.97 2.45 -10.56
CA ASN A 68 -6.33 1.99 -9.33
C ASN A 68 -4.95 1.30 -9.56
N VAL A 69 -4.76 0.63 -10.70
CA VAL A 69 -3.47 0.00 -11.05
C VAL A 69 -2.36 1.02 -11.29
N THR A 70 -2.69 2.21 -11.78
CA THR A 70 -1.70 3.27 -12.05
C THR A 70 -1.05 3.77 -10.75
N TYR A 71 -1.82 3.86 -9.66
CA TYR A 71 -1.26 4.24 -8.35
C TYR A 71 -0.23 3.23 -7.85
N ILE A 72 -0.41 1.93 -8.11
CA ILE A 72 0.60 0.91 -7.76
C ILE A 72 1.93 1.21 -8.49
N GLY A 73 1.86 1.55 -9.78
CA GLY A 73 3.04 1.97 -10.54
C GLY A 73 3.71 3.18 -9.90
N TRP A 74 2.96 4.25 -9.65
CA TRP A 74 3.49 5.47 -9.04
C TRP A 74 4.07 5.27 -7.63
N VAL A 75 3.47 4.40 -6.81
CA VAL A 75 4.01 4.02 -5.49
C VAL A 75 5.43 3.47 -5.62
N LEU A 76 5.71 2.71 -6.68
CA LEU A 76 7.01 2.09 -6.91
C LEU A 76 8.03 3.00 -7.59
N GLU A 77 7.60 4.11 -8.21
CA GLU A 77 8.51 5.04 -8.93
C GLU A 77 9.53 5.74 -8.02
N SER A 78 9.23 5.90 -6.73
CA SER A 78 10.16 6.48 -5.74
C SER A 78 11.00 5.43 -5.00
N MET A 79 10.86 4.14 -5.34
CA MET A 79 11.66 3.09 -4.71
C MET A 79 13.14 3.21 -5.09
N PRO A 80 14.08 2.95 -4.15
CA PRO A 80 15.50 2.92 -4.46
C PRO A 80 15.82 1.81 -5.46
N GLN A 81 16.55 2.14 -6.52
CA GLN A 81 16.91 1.18 -7.58
C GLN A 81 17.64 -0.05 -7.03
N GLU A 82 18.50 0.13 -6.00
CA GLU A 82 19.18 -0.98 -5.33
C GLU A 82 18.20 -2.03 -4.82
N ILE A 83 17.07 -1.63 -4.22
CA ILE A 83 16.05 -2.55 -3.71
C ILE A 83 15.37 -3.28 -4.86
N ILE A 84 15.00 -2.57 -5.93
CA ILE A 84 14.39 -3.16 -7.13
C ILE A 84 15.32 -4.22 -7.75
N ASP A 85 16.63 -3.95 -7.76
CA ASP A 85 17.62 -4.83 -8.36
C ASP A 85 17.93 -6.05 -7.49
N THR A 86 17.99 -5.89 -6.16
CA THR A 86 18.47 -6.93 -5.23
C THR A 86 17.36 -7.70 -4.50
N HIS A 87 16.15 -7.15 -4.42
CA HIS A 87 15.01 -7.72 -3.72
C HIS A 87 13.81 -7.91 -4.64
N GLU A 88 12.90 -8.80 -4.26
CA GLU A 88 11.60 -8.98 -4.88
C GLU A 88 10.48 -8.58 -3.91
N LEU A 89 9.44 -7.94 -4.46
CA LEU A 89 8.27 -7.52 -3.70
C LEU A 89 7.50 -8.76 -3.22
N GLN A 90 7.37 -8.90 -1.91
CA GLN A 90 6.64 -10.00 -1.28
C GLN A 90 5.19 -9.60 -0.97
N THR A 91 5.00 -8.40 -0.42
CA THR A 91 3.69 -7.92 0.03
C THR A 91 3.54 -6.45 -0.32
N ILE A 92 2.36 -6.05 -0.77
CA ILE A 92 1.95 -4.65 -0.90
C ILE A 92 0.57 -4.46 -0.27
N THR A 93 0.44 -3.48 0.63
CA THR A 93 -0.83 -3.07 1.24
C THR A 93 -1.07 -1.59 0.93
N LEU A 94 -2.28 -1.21 0.53
CA LEU A 94 -2.62 0.14 0.08
C LEU A 94 -3.91 0.65 0.73
N ASP A 95 -3.87 1.88 1.24
CA ASP A 95 -5.02 2.65 1.70
C ASP A 95 -5.33 3.78 0.70
N TYR A 96 -6.45 3.68 -0.01
CA TYR A 96 -6.91 4.74 -0.93
C TYR A 96 -7.72 5.81 -0.18
N ARG A 97 -7.48 7.08 -0.51
CA ARG A 97 -8.13 8.23 0.14
C ARG A 97 -8.84 9.15 -0.84
N ARG A 98 -8.25 9.40 -2.01
CA ARG A 98 -8.80 10.30 -3.02
C ARG A 98 -8.59 9.75 -4.42
N GLU A 99 -9.44 10.19 -5.33
CA GLU A 99 -9.34 9.91 -6.76
C GLU A 99 -8.50 11.01 -7.43
N CYS A 100 -7.71 10.62 -8.42
CA CYS A 100 -6.91 11.48 -9.29
C CYS A 100 -7.59 11.60 -10.68
N GLN A 101 -7.56 12.79 -11.26
CA GLN A 101 -8.07 13.14 -12.59
C GLN A 101 -6.93 13.26 -13.60
N HIS A 102 -7.26 13.52 -14.87
CA HIS A 102 -6.29 13.55 -15.96
C HIS A 102 -5.24 14.69 -15.89
N ASP A 103 -5.58 15.79 -15.23
CA ASP A 103 -4.82 17.04 -15.14
C ASP A 103 -4.09 17.19 -13.80
N ASP A 104 -4.32 16.26 -12.89
CA ASP A 104 -3.66 16.23 -11.60
C ASP A 104 -2.18 15.84 -11.75
N VAL A 105 -1.36 16.44 -10.89
CA VAL A 105 0.08 16.16 -10.79
C VAL A 105 0.33 15.51 -9.43
N VAL A 106 1.07 14.40 -9.43
CA VAL A 106 1.25 13.53 -8.28
C VAL A 106 2.73 13.44 -7.89
N ASP A 107 2.99 13.54 -6.60
CA ASP A 107 4.28 13.22 -6.01
C ASP A 107 4.23 11.85 -5.34
N SER A 108 5.27 11.06 -5.56
CA SER A 108 5.51 9.78 -4.92
C SER A 108 6.65 9.90 -3.93
N LEU A 109 6.41 9.52 -2.68
CA LEU A 109 7.37 9.58 -1.59
C LEU A 109 7.51 8.20 -0.94
N THR A 110 8.75 7.82 -0.62
CA THR A 110 9.08 6.53 0.00
C THR A 110 10.07 6.73 1.15
N SER A 111 9.88 5.98 2.23
CA SER A 111 10.83 5.89 3.34
C SER A 111 10.88 4.47 3.87
N ALA A 112 12.05 4.06 4.38
CA ALA A 112 12.16 2.81 5.14
C ALA A 112 11.26 2.88 6.39
N GLU A 113 10.60 1.78 6.71
CA GLU A 113 9.81 1.64 7.93
C GLU A 113 10.72 1.16 9.07
N SER A 114 11.05 2.06 10.00
CA SER A 114 11.79 1.70 11.21
C SER A 114 10.94 0.80 12.10
N LEU A 115 11.52 -0.31 12.58
CA LEU A 115 10.84 -1.28 13.44
C LEU A 115 10.63 -0.80 14.90
N GLU A 116 10.91 0.46 15.21
CA GLU A 116 10.90 0.98 16.59
C GLU A 116 9.48 1.26 17.15
N GLY A 117 8.43 1.08 16.34
CA GLY A 117 7.04 1.38 16.72
C GLY A 117 6.14 0.17 16.99
N ALA A 118 6.64 -1.06 16.86
CA ALA A 118 5.93 -2.22 17.38
C ALA A 118 6.24 -2.31 18.87
N GLY A 119 5.26 -1.95 19.70
CA GLY A 119 5.37 -1.92 21.16
C GLY A 119 6.27 -3.02 21.70
N LEU A 120 7.45 -2.60 22.17
CA LEU A 120 8.29 -3.35 23.07
C LEU A 120 7.49 -3.56 24.37
N ASP A 121 6.61 -4.56 24.39
CA ASP A 121 6.37 -5.30 25.63
C ASP A 121 7.66 -6.06 25.93
N LEU A 122 8.62 -5.34 26.50
CA LEU A 122 9.78 -5.88 27.20
C LEU A 122 9.27 -6.58 28.47
N HIS A 123 8.56 -7.69 28.31
CA HIS A 123 8.58 -8.72 29.32
C HIS A 123 9.79 -9.60 29.04
N ALA A 124 10.92 -9.19 29.61
CA ALA A 124 12.12 -9.99 29.68
C ALA A 124 11.79 -11.30 30.42
N THR A 125 11.51 -12.35 29.65
CA THR A 125 11.57 -13.73 30.15
C THR A 125 12.47 -14.52 29.22
N ASN A 126 13.61 -14.90 29.78
CA ASN A 126 14.66 -15.70 29.16
C ASN A 126 14.11 -16.98 28.53
N GLY A 127 14.52 -17.25 27.29
CA GLY A 127 14.49 -18.60 26.72
C GLY A 127 13.50 -18.82 25.58
N SER A 128 13.93 -18.52 24.35
CA SER A 128 13.82 -19.40 23.18
C SER A 128 14.05 -18.55 21.92
N ALA A 129 15.31 -18.51 21.48
CA ALA A 129 15.64 -18.01 20.16
C ALA A 129 15.14 -19.02 19.12
N THR A 130 13.92 -18.83 18.65
CA THR A 130 13.53 -19.24 17.30
C THR A 130 13.27 -17.97 16.50
N ALA A 131 14.33 -17.17 16.35
CA ALA A 131 14.44 -16.30 15.20
C ALA A 131 14.37 -17.22 13.99
N ILE A 132 13.24 -17.21 13.28
CA ILE A 132 13.12 -17.88 11.99
C ILE A 132 14.23 -17.29 11.13
N ALA A 133 15.19 -18.13 10.74
CA ALA A 133 16.41 -17.76 10.04
C ALA A 133 16.19 -17.07 8.65
N GLY A 134 14.94 -16.71 8.31
CA GLY A 134 14.55 -16.02 7.08
C GLY A 134 14.22 -14.52 7.22
N GLU A 135 14.18 -13.94 8.42
CA GLU A 135 13.81 -12.52 8.61
C GLU A 135 14.96 -11.51 8.51
N GLN A 136 16.21 -11.96 8.40
CA GLN A 136 17.40 -11.08 8.45
C GLN A 136 17.62 -10.21 7.19
N ASP A 137 16.86 -10.43 6.12
CA ASP A 137 17.03 -9.69 4.85
C ASP A 137 15.69 -9.19 4.27
N SER A 138 14.67 -9.04 5.13
CA SER A 138 13.40 -8.41 4.75
C SER A 138 13.46 -6.90 4.99
N ARG A 139 13.05 -6.10 4.01
CA ARG A 139 12.98 -4.64 4.11
C ARG A 139 11.55 -4.14 3.90
N ASN A 140 11.11 -3.28 4.81
CA ASN A 140 9.79 -2.67 4.75
C ASN A 140 9.90 -1.19 4.38
N PHE A 141 8.99 -0.73 3.53
CA PHE A 141 8.91 0.67 3.13
C PHE A 141 7.48 1.16 3.28
N LEU A 142 7.36 2.41 3.72
CA LEU A 142 6.12 3.17 3.67
C LEU A 142 6.12 4.03 2.40
N HIS A 143 4.93 4.28 1.88
CA HIS A 143 4.71 5.07 0.67
C HIS A 143 3.61 6.08 0.87
N LEU A 144 3.75 7.24 0.24
CA LEU A 144 2.75 8.28 0.18
C LEU A 144 2.66 8.83 -1.25
N LEU A 145 1.46 8.78 -1.82
CA LEU A 145 1.09 9.55 -3.00
C LEU A 145 0.28 10.76 -2.55
N ARG A 146 0.66 11.94 -3.04
CA ARG A 146 -0.05 13.18 -2.77
C ARG A 146 -0.15 14.04 -4.02
N PHE A 147 -1.12 14.95 -4.04
CA PHE A 147 -1.14 15.98 -5.08
C PHE A 147 0.05 16.93 -4.88
N SER A 148 0.76 17.24 -5.95
CA SER A 148 1.90 18.17 -5.90
C SER A 148 1.47 19.61 -5.57
N SER A 149 0.20 19.95 -5.81
CA SER A 149 -0.35 21.30 -5.65
C SER A 149 -0.62 21.69 -4.20
N ASP A 150 -1.27 20.80 -3.43
CA ASP A 150 -1.74 21.09 -2.07
C ASP A 150 -1.26 20.06 -1.02
N GLY A 151 -0.51 19.05 -1.46
CA GLY A 151 0.02 18.00 -0.60
C GLY A 151 -1.02 17.06 -0.01
N LEU A 152 -2.28 17.11 -0.47
CA LEU A 152 -3.32 16.22 0.03
C LEU A 152 -3.04 14.76 -0.36
N GLU A 153 -3.18 13.89 0.63
CA GLU A 153 -2.98 12.43 0.48
C GLU A 153 -4.01 11.83 -0.49
N ILE A 154 -3.48 11.14 -1.50
CA ILE A 154 -4.23 10.38 -2.50
C ILE A 154 -4.31 8.93 -2.07
N ASN A 155 -3.15 8.34 -1.74
CA ASN A 155 -2.98 6.97 -1.32
C ASN A 155 -1.75 6.88 -0.42
N ARG A 156 -1.75 5.91 0.49
CA ARG A 156 -0.53 5.49 1.19
C ARG A 156 -0.40 3.97 1.15
N GLY A 157 0.84 3.49 1.25
CA GLY A 157 1.14 2.08 1.13
C GLY A 157 2.20 1.59 2.10
N ARG A 158 2.25 0.27 2.27
CA ARG A 158 3.39 -0.45 2.84
C ARG A 158 3.81 -1.54 1.86
N THR A 159 5.10 -1.64 1.59
CA THR A 159 5.68 -2.77 0.85
C THR A 159 6.67 -3.54 1.70
N GLU A 160 6.66 -4.87 1.55
CA GLU A 160 7.61 -5.79 2.17
C GLU A 160 8.41 -6.48 1.06
N TRP A 161 9.73 -6.45 1.18
CA TRP A 161 10.67 -6.93 0.16
C TRP A 161 11.58 -7.99 0.73
N ARG A 162 11.75 -9.10 0.01
CA ARG A 162 12.72 -10.15 0.38
C ARG A 162 13.86 -10.17 -0.61
N LYS A 163 15.07 -10.45 -0.15
CA LYS A 163 16.23 -10.56 -1.03
C LYS A 163 16.03 -11.67 -2.07
N LYS A 164 16.46 -11.41 -3.30
CA LYS A 164 16.42 -12.41 -4.37
C LYS A 164 17.37 -13.57 -4.00
N PRO A 165 16.96 -14.83 -4.26
CA PRO A 165 17.89 -15.94 -4.12
C PRO A 165 19.08 -15.72 -5.06
N SER A 166 20.29 -16.00 -4.58
CA SER A 166 21.48 -16.04 -5.44
C SER A 166 21.25 -17.10 -6.54
N ARG A 167 21.32 -16.68 -7.80
CA ARG A 167 21.26 -17.58 -8.96
C ARG A 167 22.46 -18.51 -9.00
#